data_AF-A0A4Q2YXS4-F1
#
_entry.id   AF-A0A4Q2YXS4-F1
#
_cell.length_a   1.000
_cell.length_b   1.000
_cell.length_c   1.000
_cell.angle_alpha   90.00
_cell.angle_beta   90.00
_cell.angle_gamma   90.00
#
_symmetry.space_group_name_H-M   'P 1'
#
loop_
_entity.id
_entity.type
_entity.pdbx_description
1 polymer ?
#
loop_
_entity_poly.entity_id
_entity_poly.type
_entity_poly.pdbx_seq_one_letter_code
_entity_poly.pdbx_strand_id
1 'polypeptide(L)'
;MKLRWKEWLGLLLVLITLSGTGWYQLNRNAVVDRTAEKSLRKIVSKYHARDAGSDMTFTELSSRPGPNGGVQKTYSARISSLEVATVTINSFLNLGWQEARYQRKSG
;
A
#
# COMPACT_ATOMS: atom_id res chain seq x y z
N MET A 1 37.00 0.34 31.59
CA MET A 1 35.65 -0.26 31.69
C MET A 1 35.62 -1.51 30.84
N LYS A 2 35.45 -2.71 31.43
CA LYS A 2 35.31 -3.98 30.69
C LYS A 2 33.83 -4.33 30.64
N LEU A 3 33.15 -4.03 29.52
CA LEU A 3 31.79 -4.51 29.31
C LEU A 3 31.81 -6.04 29.24
N ARG A 4 30.86 -6.67 29.94
CA ARG A 4 30.72 -8.13 29.94
C ARG A 4 30.23 -8.55 28.56
N TRP A 5 30.74 -9.66 28.03
CA TRP A 5 30.34 -10.25 26.74
C TRP A 5 28.81 -10.39 26.56
N LYS A 6 28.07 -10.54 27.67
CA LYS A 6 26.60 -10.61 27.69
C LYS A 6 25.92 -9.27 27.36
N GLU A 7 26.56 -8.14 27.66
CA GLU A 7 26.04 -6.79 27.33
C GLU A 7 26.17 -6.49 25.84
N TRP A 8 27.24 -6.98 25.20
CA TRP A 8 27.41 -6.88 23.75
C TRP A 8 26.32 -7.64 22.97
N LEU A 9 25.91 -8.81 23.48
CA LEU A 9 24.84 -9.59 22.85
C LEU A 9 23.48 -8.88 22.93
N GLY A 10 23.19 -8.27 24.09
CA GLY A 10 21.97 -7.46 24.27
C GLY A 10 21.95 -6.22 23.38
N LEU A 11 23.09 -5.53 23.26
CA LEU A 11 23.23 -4.34 22.41
C LEU A 11 23.08 -4.68 20.92
N LEU A 12 23.61 -5.82 20.49
CA LEU A 12 23.47 -6.33 19.12
C LEU A 12 22.00 -6.64 18.78
N LEU A 13 21.27 -7.28 19.69
CA LEU A 13 19.85 -7.61 19.48
C LEU A 13 18.98 -6.35 19.32
N VAL A 14 19.26 -5.30 20.11
CA VAL A 14 18.58 -4.01 20.03
C VAL A 14 18.87 -3.29 18.69
N LEU A 15 20.12 -3.34 18.22
CA LEU A 15 20.50 -2.75 16.93
C LEU A 15 19.82 -3.46 15.73
N ILE A 16 19.69 -4.79 15.79
CA ILE A 16 19.02 -5.58 14.75
C ILE A 16 17.51 -5.32 14.75
N THR A 17 16.88 -5.22 15.92
CA THR A 17 15.42 -4.96 16.02
C THR A 17 15.04 -3.57 15.51
N LEU A 18 15.84 -2.54 15.82
CA LEU A 18 15.63 -1.17 15.31
C LEU A 18 15.90 -1.06 13.80
N SER A 19 16.89 -1.79 13.29
CA SER A 19 17.25 -1.74 11.86
C SER A 19 16.32 -2.59 10.97
N GLY A 20 15.82 -3.72 11.48
CA GLY A 20 14.94 -4.62 10.74
C GLY A 20 13.50 -4.10 10.58
N THR A 21 12.99 -3.38 11.59
CA THR A 21 11.61 -2.84 11.57
C THR A 21 11.43 -1.70 10.58
N GLY A 22 12.43 -0.82 10.40
CA GLY A 22 12.36 0.29 9.44
C GLY A 22 12.38 -0.17 7.97
N TRP A 23 13.28 -1.09 7.62
CA TRP A 23 13.35 -1.67 6.27
C TRP A 23 12.11 -2.49 5.91
N TYR A 24 11.58 -3.24 6.88
CA TYR A 24 10.36 -4.01 6.71
C TYR A 24 9.13 -3.12 6.45
N GLN A 25 9.06 -1.94 7.07
CA GLN A 25 7.99 -0.97 6.82
C GLN A 25 8.11 -0.29 5.44
N LEU A 26 9.32 0.12 5.04
CA LEU A 26 9.56 0.76 3.74
C LEU A 26 9.21 -0.18 2.58
N ASN A 27 9.65 -1.44 2.66
CA ASN A 27 9.36 -2.43 1.62
C ASN A 27 7.85 -2.75 1.54
N ARG A 28 7.15 -2.80 2.68
CA ARG A 28 5.69 -3.01 2.67
C ARG A 28 4.93 -1.86 2.02
N ASN A 29 5.31 -0.61 2.27
CA ASN A 29 4.66 0.53 1.63
C ASN A 29 4.84 0.50 0.10
N ALA A 30 6.05 0.23 -0.37
CA ALA A 30 6.33 0.13 -1.81
C ALA A 30 5.53 -0.99 -2.50
N VAL A 31 5.36 -2.15 -1.84
CA VAL A 31 4.53 -3.25 -2.36
C VAL A 31 3.05 -2.89 -2.41
N VAL A 32 2.54 -2.17 -1.40
CA VAL A 32 1.14 -1.69 -1.36
C VAL A 32 0.89 -0.71 -2.49
N ASP A 33 1.78 0.27 -2.69
CA ASP A 33 1.67 1.28 -3.76
C ASP A 33 1.64 0.58 -5.13
N ARG A 34 2.56 -0.34 -5.40
CA ARG A 34 2.58 -1.12 -6.66
C ARG A 34 1.34 -2.00 -6.83
N THR A 35 0.85 -2.62 -5.77
CA THR A 35 -0.34 -3.49 -5.83
C THR A 35 -1.58 -2.67 -6.12
N ALA A 36 -1.73 -1.51 -5.48
CA ALA A 36 -2.84 -0.60 -5.72
C ALA A 36 -2.82 -0.04 -7.14
N GLU A 37 -1.66 0.38 -7.63
CA GLU A 37 -1.52 0.85 -9.02
C GLU A 37 -1.93 -0.25 -10.02
N LYS A 38 -1.43 -1.47 -9.83
CA LYS A 38 -1.76 -2.61 -10.70
C LYS A 38 -3.26 -2.93 -10.67
N SER A 39 -3.88 -2.89 -9.50
CA SER A 39 -5.31 -3.18 -9.35
C SER A 39 -6.19 -2.09 -9.95
N LEU A 40 -5.86 -0.82 -9.73
CA LEU A 40 -6.55 0.31 -10.34
C LEU A 40 -6.42 0.29 -11.86
N ARG A 41 -5.22 0.03 -12.39
CA ARG A 41 -4.99 -0.11 -13.84
C ARG A 41 -5.81 -1.27 -14.42
N LYS A 42 -5.90 -2.40 -13.72
CA LYS A 42 -6.71 -3.55 -14.15
C LYS A 42 -8.21 -3.23 -14.15
N ILE A 43 -8.72 -2.53 -13.13
CA ILE A 43 -10.12 -2.11 -13.05
C ILE A 43 -10.44 -1.11 -14.16
N VAL A 44 -9.61 -0.07 -14.30
CA VAL A 44 -9.77 0.94 -15.37
C VAL A 44 -9.71 0.29 -16.74
N SER A 45 -8.74 -0.58 -17.01
CA SER A 45 -8.67 -1.30 -18.29
C SER A 45 -9.91 -2.16 -18.57
N LYS A 46 -10.52 -2.75 -17.53
CA LYS A 46 -11.71 -3.59 -17.68
C LYS A 46 -12.98 -2.78 -17.95
N TYR A 47 -13.15 -1.64 -17.28
CA TYR A 47 -14.40 -0.85 -17.34
C TYR A 47 -14.33 0.38 -18.25
N HIS A 48 -13.12 0.86 -18.52
CA HIS A 48 -12.78 2.03 -19.33
C HIS A 48 -11.66 1.68 -20.32
N ALA A 49 -11.85 0.59 -21.08
CA ALA A 49 -10.86 0.09 -22.06
C ALA A 49 -10.46 1.15 -23.12
N ARG A 50 -11.38 2.07 -23.46
CA ARG A 50 -11.10 3.22 -24.34
C ARG A 50 -10.24 4.31 -23.69
N ASP A 51 -10.37 4.49 -22.38
CA ASP A 51 -9.67 5.55 -21.64
C ASP A 51 -8.40 5.05 -20.95
N ALA A 52 -8.08 3.76 -21.07
CA ALA A 52 -6.88 3.15 -20.49
C ALA A 52 -5.55 3.75 -21.02
N GLY A 53 -5.60 4.50 -22.13
CA GLY A 53 -4.49 5.30 -22.66
C GLY A 53 -4.60 6.82 -22.41
N SER A 54 -5.66 7.28 -21.74
CA SER A 54 -5.80 8.69 -21.34
C SER A 54 -5.04 8.95 -20.02
N ASP A 55 -4.66 10.21 -19.75
CA ASP A 55 -3.94 10.62 -18.55
C ASP A 55 -4.72 10.27 -17.26
N MET A 56 -4.49 9.05 -16.78
CA MET A 56 -5.08 8.51 -15.57
C MET A 56 -4.28 9.01 -14.37
N THR A 57 -4.95 9.77 -13.50
CA THR A 57 -4.32 10.27 -12.27
C THR A 57 -4.59 9.30 -11.13
N PHE A 58 -3.52 8.78 -10.55
CA PHE A 58 -3.55 7.97 -9.34
C PHE A 58 -3.35 8.88 -8.14
N THR A 59 -4.33 8.94 -7.23
CA THR A 59 -4.23 9.75 -6.01
C THR A 59 -4.42 8.87 -4.79
N GLU A 60 -3.47 8.90 -3.85
CA GLU A 60 -3.65 8.33 -2.52
C GLU A 60 -4.65 9.20 -1.75
N LEU A 61 -5.79 8.63 -1.35
CA LEU A 61 -6.84 9.33 -0.61
C LEU A 61 -6.62 9.29 0.90
N SER A 62 -6.10 8.17 1.42
CA SER A 62 -5.82 8.04 2.84
C SER A 62 -4.81 6.94 3.12
N SER A 63 -3.98 7.15 4.13
CA SER A 63 -3.10 6.14 4.72
C SER A 63 -3.35 6.07 6.22
N ARG A 64 -3.67 4.87 6.71
CA ARG A 64 -3.94 4.60 8.12
C ARG A 64 -3.13 3.38 8.56
N PRO A 65 -2.69 3.33 9.83
CA PRO A 65 -2.17 2.08 10.39
C PRO A 65 -3.27 1.01 10.28
N GLY A 66 -2.93 -0.08 9.60
CA GLY A 66 -3.79 -1.23 9.47
C GLY A 66 -3.72 -2.11 10.72
N PRO A 67 -4.66 -3.05 10.88
CA PRO A 67 -4.62 -4.01 11.97
C PRO A 67 -3.28 -4.76 12.01
N ASN A 68 -2.84 -5.14 13.21
CA ASN A 68 -1.63 -5.94 13.45
C ASN A 68 -0.33 -5.35 12.86
N GLY A 69 -0.19 -4.02 12.85
CA GLY A 69 1.02 -3.35 12.39
C GLY A 69 1.19 -3.36 10.86
N GLY A 70 0.11 -3.58 10.10
CA GLY A 70 0.06 -3.30 8.67
C GLY A 70 -0.23 -1.83 8.37
N VAL A 71 -0.42 -1.53 7.09
CA VAL A 71 -0.77 -0.21 6.56
C VAL A 71 -1.98 -0.40 5.66
N GLN A 72 -3.05 0.35 5.93
CA GLN A 72 -4.22 0.43 5.09
C GLN A 72 -4.14 1.70 4.25
N LYS A 73 -4.06 1.57 2.94
CA LYS A 73 -4.06 2.71 2.01
C LYS A 73 -5.24 2.63 1.06
N THR A 74 -5.90 3.76 0.85
CA THR A 74 -6.99 3.90 -0.11
C THR A 74 -6.52 4.78 -1.25
N TYR A 75 -6.70 4.32 -2.48
CA TYR A 75 -6.31 5.00 -3.70
C TYR A 75 -7.53 5.21 -4.57
N SER A 76 -7.56 6.34 -5.26
CA SER A 76 -8.55 6.66 -6.27
C SER A 76 -7.86 6.84 -7.62
N ALA A 77 -8.49 6.28 -8.65
CA ALA A 77 -8.15 6.54 -10.03
C ALA A 77 -9.16 7.51 -10.63
N ARG A 78 -8.64 8.61 -11.19
CA ARG A 78 -9.43 9.60 -11.91
C ARG A 78 -9.03 9.63 -13.37
N ILE A 79 -10.01 9.76 -14.25
CA ILE A 79 -9.82 9.97 -15.68
C ILE A 79 -10.51 11.28 -16.04
N SER A 80 -9.76 12.21 -16.63
CA SER A 80 -10.19 13.60 -16.80
C SER A 80 -10.60 14.21 -15.44
N SER A 81 -11.89 14.41 -15.20
CA SER A 81 -12.42 14.95 -13.95
C SER A 81 -13.19 13.93 -13.10
N LEU A 82 -13.45 12.73 -13.62
CA LEU A 82 -14.31 11.72 -12.99
C LEU A 82 -13.50 10.73 -12.16
N GLU A 83 -13.93 10.46 -10.92
CA GLU A 83 -13.46 9.29 -10.16
C GLU A 83 -14.06 8.02 -10.75
N VAL A 84 -13.18 7.11 -11.19
CA VAL A 84 -13.55 5.90 -11.93
C VAL A 84 -13.48 4.66 -11.04
N ALA A 85 -12.50 4.60 -10.14
CA ALA A 85 -12.31 3.46 -9.26
C ALA A 85 -11.63 3.87 -7.96
N THR A 86 -12.07 3.25 -6.87
CA THR A 86 -11.44 3.41 -5.55
C THR A 86 -11.09 2.04 -5.00
N VAL A 87 -9.83 1.88 -4.58
CA VAL A 87 -9.27 0.61 -4.08
C VAL A 87 -8.63 0.85 -2.72
N THR A 88 -9.02 0.04 -1.74
CA THR A 88 -8.39 0.01 -0.42
C THR A 88 -7.54 -1.25 -0.30
N ILE A 89 -6.26 -1.11 0.08
CA ILE A 89 -5.31 -2.20 0.25
C ILE A 89 -4.83 -2.25 1.70
N ASN A 90 -4.81 -3.46 2.27
CA ASN A 90 -4.25 -3.74 3.60
C ASN A 90 -2.93 -4.52 3.48
N SER A 91 -1.84 -3.99 4.04
CA SER A 91 -0.50 -4.59 3.95
C SER A 91 -0.21 -5.69 4.99
N PHE A 92 -1.13 -5.92 5.93
CA PHE A 92 -0.92 -6.86 7.02
C PHE A 92 -0.93 -8.33 6.55
N LEU A 93 -1.78 -8.64 5.59
CA LEU A 93 -1.90 -9.96 5.01
C LEU A 93 -1.62 -9.81 3.52
N ASN A 94 -0.53 -10.40 3.07
CA ASN A 94 -0.31 -10.74 1.66
C ASN A 94 -1.32 -11.85 1.20
N LEU A 95 -2.57 -11.73 1.67
CA LEU A 95 -3.74 -12.57 1.43
C LEU A 95 -4.94 -11.61 1.22
N GLY A 96 -4.80 -10.74 0.21
CA GLY A 96 -5.73 -10.76 -0.91
C GLY A 96 -7.21 -10.40 -0.73
N TRP A 97 -7.64 -9.65 0.30
CA TRP A 97 -8.98 -9.02 0.23
C TRP A 97 -8.89 -7.59 -0.31
N GLN A 98 -9.05 -7.48 -1.63
CA GLN A 98 -9.16 -6.22 -2.36
C GLN A 98 -10.65 -5.94 -2.59
N GLU A 99 -11.30 -5.26 -1.66
CA GLU A 99 -12.68 -4.80 -1.85
C GLU A 99 -12.64 -3.58 -2.79
N ALA A 100 -12.71 -3.84 -4.09
CA ALA A 100 -12.89 -2.80 -5.10
C ALA A 100 -14.37 -2.42 -5.15
N ARG A 101 -14.75 -1.28 -4.55
CA ARG A 101 -16.10 -0.72 -4.72
C ARG A 101 -16.16 0.10 -5.99
N TYR A 102 -16.88 -0.42 -6.98
CA TYR A 102 -17.19 0.29 -8.21
C TYR A 102 -18.45 1.15 -7.99
N GLN A 103 -18.30 2.46 -7.85
CA GLN A 103 -19.44 3.38 -7.89
C GLN A 103 -19.73 3.75 -9.34
N ARG A 104 -20.73 3.11 -9.94
CA ARG A 104 -21.26 3.50 -11.25
C ARG A 104 -22.09 4.78 -11.06
N LYS A 105 -21.59 5.96 -11.47
CA LYS A 105 -22.44 7.15 -11.62
C LYS A 105 -23.29 6.96 -12.88
N SER A 106 -24.57 6.63 -12.71
CA SER A 106 -25.56 6.70 -13.78
C SER A 106 -25.70 8.14 -14.22
N GLY A 107 -25.30 8.41 -15.47
CA GLY A 107 -25.85 9.48 -16.30
C GLY A 107 -26.82 8.84 -17.28
#